data_AF-A0AAW6SSW1-F1
#
_entry.id   AF-A0AAW6SSW1-F1
#
_cell.length_a   1.000
_cell.length_b   1.000
_cell.length_c   1.000
_cell.angle_alpha   90.00
_cell.angle_beta   90.00
_cell.angle_gamma   90.00
#
_symmetry.space_group_name_H-M   'P 1'
#
loop_
_entity.id
_entity.type
_entity.pdbx_description
1 polymer ?
#
loop_
_entity_poly.entity_id
_entity_poly.type
_entity_poly.pdbx_seq_one_letter_code
_entity_poly.pdbx_strand_id
1 'polypeptide(L)'
;MQKIIEIEKWKELMIMAIDYGLVPNESFESLYSEICLSHNQVKQMLNHYLNSIRNMTIQLNEETLIKLTKVQVVDALLENLKRKEIVELIHMLTLINERQSDVSSYLTYILSGILAYKEKKGFK
;
A
#
# COMPACT_ATOMS: atom_id res chain seq x y z
N MET A 1 7.67 -22.79 -1.03
CA MET A 1 8.67 -22.56 0.03
C MET A 1 9.60 -21.39 -0.27
N GLN A 2 10.32 -21.34 -1.40
CA GLN A 2 11.20 -20.19 -1.74
C GLN A 2 10.53 -18.79 -1.73
N LYS A 3 9.25 -18.68 -2.09
CA LYS A 3 8.53 -17.40 -2.17
C LYS A 3 8.16 -16.75 -0.82
N ILE A 4 8.02 -17.55 0.24
CA ILE A 4 7.70 -17.04 1.59
C ILE A 4 8.96 -16.44 2.23
N ILE A 5 10.11 -17.06 1.95
CA ILE A 5 11.43 -16.66 2.46
C ILE A 5 11.81 -15.26 1.96
N GLU A 6 11.47 -14.88 0.72
CA GLU A 6 11.74 -13.51 0.24
C GLU A 6 10.92 -12.47 0.99
N ILE A 7 9.62 -12.72 1.22
CA ILE A 7 8.74 -11.77 1.93
C ILE A 7 9.16 -11.62 3.40
N GLU A 8 9.54 -12.71 4.06
CA GLU A 8 10.07 -12.67 5.43
C GLU A 8 11.38 -11.89 5.50
N LYS A 9 12.29 -12.12 4.56
CA LYS A 9 13.55 -11.37 4.46
C LYS A 9 13.32 -9.87 4.19
N TRP A 10 12.29 -9.52 3.41
CA TRP A 10 11.88 -8.13 3.20
C TRP A 10 11.30 -7.51 4.47
N LYS A 11 10.49 -8.25 5.22
CA LYS A 11 9.99 -7.79 6.53
C LYS A 11 11.15 -7.56 7.49
N GLU A 12 12.08 -8.50 7.59
CA GLU A 12 13.28 -8.35 8.43
C GLU A 12 14.12 -7.13 8.06
N LEU A 13 14.34 -6.87 6.77
CA LEU A 13 15.09 -5.68 6.32
C LEU A 13 14.37 -4.37 6.68
N MET A 14 13.04 -4.34 6.59
CA MET A 14 12.29 -3.15 6.96
C MET A 14 12.19 -2.98 8.47
N ILE A 15 11.96 -4.06 9.22
CA ILE A 15 11.99 -4.07 10.70
C ILE A 15 13.37 -3.60 11.20
N MET A 16 14.48 -4.07 10.62
CA MET A 16 15.81 -3.55 10.95
C MET A 16 15.89 -2.05 10.73
N ALA A 17 15.46 -1.56 9.57
CA ALA A 17 15.49 -0.12 9.29
C ALA A 17 14.68 0.71 10.31
N ILE A 18 13.60 0.15 10.84
CA ILE A 18 12.77 0.74 11.89
C ILE A 18 13.47 0.71 13.26
N ASP A 19 14.01 -0.44 13.66
CA ASP A 19 14.65 -0.66 14.97
C ASP A 19 15.95 0.14 15.14
N TYR A 20 16.67 0.43 14.06
CA TYR A 20 17.86 1.29 14.08
C TYR A 20 17.54 2.78 14.21
N GLY A 21 16.28 3.18 14.44
CA GLY A 21 15.92 4.56 14.71
C GLY A 21 16.17 5.50 13.53
N LEU A 22 16.11 4.98 12.30
CA LEU A 22 16.20 5.77 11.08
C LEU A 22 14.89 6.56 10.91
N VAL A 23 14.81 7.71 11.58
CA VAL A 23 13.80 8.76 11.40
C VAL A 23 13.81 9.20 9.92
N PRO A 24 12.65 9.49 9.28
CA PRO A 24 12.58 9.82 7.86
C PRO A 24 13.41 11.06 7.54
N ASN A 25 14.62 10.83 7.02
CA ASN A 25 15.41 11.82 6.30
C ASN A 25 15.59 11.33 4.85
N GLU A 26 16.16 12.19 4.01
CA GLU A 26 16.31 12.04 2.55
C GLU A 26 16.88 10.68 2.09
N SER A 27 17.49 9.87 2.97
CA SER A 27 18.08 8.57 2.65
C SER A 27 17.07 7.45 2.37
N PHE A 28 15.80 7.59 2.77
CA PHE A 28 14.80 6.54 2.52
C PHE A 28 14.14 6.66 1.14
N GLU A 29 14.02 7.87 0.58
CA GLU A 29 13.52 8.05 -0.79
C GLU A 29 14.42 7.33 -1.82
N SER A 30 15.74 7.39 -1.62
CA SER A 30 16.69 6.62 -2.43
C SER A 30 16.53 5.12 -2.20
N LEU A 31 16.34 4.68 -0.95
CA LEU A 31 16.18 3.26 -0.62
C LEU A 31 14.96 2.64 -1.33
N TYR A 32 13.79 3.29 -1.30
CA TYR A 32 12.61 2.77 -2.01
C TYR A 32 12.80 2.71 -3.53
N SER A 33 13.62 3.61 -4.08
CA SER A 33 13.94 3.62 -5.51
C SER A 33 14.84 2.45 -5.93
N GLU A 34 15.68 1.95 -5.01
CA GLU A 34 16.57 0.80 -5.22
C GLU A 34 15.83 -0.54 -5.11
N ILE A 35 14.69 -0.56 -4.41
CA ILE A 35 13.87 -1.76 -4.21
C ILE A 35 13.23 -2.20 -5.53
N CYS A 36 13.77 -3.29 -6.09
CA CYS A 36 13.32 -3.87 -7.35
C CYS A 36 12.30 -5.00 -7.14
N LEU A 37 11.05 -4.64 -6.82
CA LEU A 37 9.94 -5.62 -6.81
C LEU A 37 9.29 -5.74 -8.20
N SER A 38 9.10 -6.97 -8.69
CA SER A 38 8.31 -7.20 -9.90
C SER A 38 6.84 -6.83 -9.68
N HIS A 39 6.12 -6.52 -10.75
CA HIS A 39 4.68 -6.23 -10.70
C HIS A 39 3.88 -7.34 -9.99
N ASN A 40 4.23 -8.60 -10.24
CA ASN A 40 3.59 -9.75 -9.60
C ASN A 40 3.89 -9.84 -8.10
N GLN A 41 5.12 -9.54 -7.67
CA GLN A 41 5.48 -9.49 -6.25
C GLN A 41 4.69 -8.38 -5.52
N VAL A 42 4.63 -7.18 -6.11
CA VAL A 42 3.81 -6.07 -5.58
C VAL A 42 2.35 -6.49 -5.45
N LYS A 43 1.76 -7.05 -6.51
CA LYS A 43 0.37 -7.50 -6.51
C LYS A 43 0.11 -8.54 -5.44
N GLN A 44 1.04 -9.48 -5.22
CA GLN A 44 0.94 -10.47 -4.16
C GLN A 44 0.98 -9.83 -2.76
N MET A 45 1.91 -8.90 -2.52
CA MET A 45 2.04 -8.21 -1.24
C MET A 45 0.80 -7.37 -0.90
N LEU A 46 0.28 -6.59 -1.85
CA LEU A 46 -0.96 -5.83 -1.64
C LEU A 46 -2.15 -6.77 -1.35
N ASN A 47 -2.24 -7.89 -2.08
CA ASN A 47 -3.28 -8.88 -1.83
C ASN A 47 -3.17 -9.57 -0.46
N HIS A 48 -1.96 -9.70 0.09
CA HIS A 48 -1.76 -10.23 1.44
C HIS A 48 -2.42 -9.32 2.48
N TYR A 49 -2.16 -8.02 2.43
CA TYR A 49 -2.72 -7.04 3.37
C TYR A 49 -4.24 -6.87 3.23
N LEU A 50 -4.77 -7.09 2.03
CA LEU A 50 -6.21 -7.02 1.77
C LEU A 50 -6.95 -8.34 2.07
N ASN A 51 -6.29 -9.39 2.58
CA ASN A 51 -6.91 -10.71 2.63
C ASN A 51 -8.11 -10.82 3.59
N SER A 52 -8.11 -10.03 4.67
CA SER A 52 -9.23 -9.93 5.61
C SER A 52 -10.35 -9.00 5.12
N ILE A 53 -10.11 -8.23 4.06
CA ILE A 53 -11.02 -7.19 3.57
C ILE A 53 -11.83 -7.73 2.40
N ARG A 54 -13.11 -8.03 2.63
CA ARG A 54 -14.02 -8.52 1.59
C ARG A 54 -14.31 -7.44 0.54
N ASN A 55 -14.68 -6.25 1.01
CA ASN A 55 -14.91 -5.06 0.20
C ASN A 55 -14.48 -3.83 1.02
N MET A 56 -14.06 -2.78 0.34
CA MET A 56 -13.78 -1.48 0.95
C MET A 56 -14.82 -0.47 0.49
N THR A 57 -15.37 0.29 1.42
CA THR A 57 -16.34 1.34 1.13
C THR A 57 -15.69 2.68 1.40
N ILE A 58 -15.72 3.57 0.41
CA ILE A 58 -15.10 4.89 0.43
C ILE A 58 -16.18 5.93 0.21
N GLN A 59 -16.28 6.88 1.13
CA GLN A 59 -17.15 8.04 0.98
C GLN A 59 -16.32 9.20 0.44
N LEU A 60 -16.62 9.66 -0.78
CA LEU A 60 -15.91 10.80 -1.40
C LEU A 60 -16.51 12.14 -1.00
N ASN A 61 -17.83 12.19 -0.88
CA ASN A 61 -18.59 13.35 -0.45
C ASN A 61 -19.91 12.87 0.19
N GLU A 62 -20.79 13.80 0.57
CA GLU A 62 -22.06 13.47 1.23
C GLU A 62 -22.97 12.56 0.39
N GLU A 63 -22.85 12.61 -0.95
CA GLU A 63 -23.74 11.91 -1.88
C GLU A 63 -23.08 10.68 -2.54
N THR A 64 -21.74 10.61 -2.53
CA THR A 64 -20.98 9.64 -3.32
C THR A 64 -20.30 8.60 -2.43
N LEU A 65 -20.84 7.39 -2.47
CA LEU A 65 -20.32 6.21 -1.80
C LEU A 65 -19.84 5.18 -2.84
N ILE A 66 -18.55 4.88 -2.84
CA ILE A 66 -17.94 3.92 -3.77
C ILE A 66 -17.60 2.64 -3.00
N LYS A 67 -18.03 1.50 -3.54
CA LYS A 67 -17.66 0.18 -3.03
C LYS A 67 -16.68 -0.48 -3.97
N LEU A 68 -15.49 -0.79 -3.46
CA LEU A 68 -14.42 -1.44 -4.18
C LEU A 68 -14.22 -2.87 -3.70
N THR A 69 -14.10 -3.79 -4.65
CA THR A 69 -13.60 -5.14 -4.41
C THR A 69 -12.09 -5.10 -4.17
N LYS A 70 -11.54 -6.16 -3.57
CA LYS A 70 -10.10 -6.34 -3.38
C LYS A 70 -9.30 -6.14 -4.68
N VAL A 71 -9.79 -6.67 -5.80
CA VAL A 71 -9.15 -6.54 -7.11
C VAL A 71 -9.12 -5.08 -7.54
N GLN A 72 -10.27 -4.38 -7.46
CA GLN A 72 -10.35 -2.96 -7.82
C GLN A 72 -9.48 -2.07 -6.93
N VAL A 73 -9.32 -2.41 -5.65
CA VAL A 73 -8.38 -1.68 -4.77
C VAL A 73 -6.94 -1.85 -5.27
N VAL A 74 -6.51 -3.08 -5.55
CA VAL A 74 -5.15 -3.34 -6.03
C VAL A 74 -4.91 -2.62 -7.36
N ASP A 75 -5.85 -2.74 -8.30
CA ASP A 75 -5.72 -2.11 -9.61
C ASP A 75 -5.70 -0.57 -9.48
N ALA A 76 -6.54 0.03 -8.63
CA ALA A 76 -6.51 1.45 -8.36
C ALA A 76 -5.17 1.93 -7.79
N LEU A 77 -4.54 1.16 -6.90
CA LEU A 77 -3.21 1.50 -6.38
C LEU A 77 -2.13 1.41 -7.48
N LEU A 78 -2.14 0.32 -8.26
CA LEU A 78 -1.13 0.08 -9.30
C LEU A 78 -1.22 1.07 -10.46
N GLU A 79 -2.42 1.55 -10.80
CA GLU A 79 -2.64 2.52 -11.87
C GLU A 79 -2.28 3.95 -11.49
N ASN A 80 -2.37 4.30 -10.20
CA ASN A 80 -2.30 5.71 -9.76
C ASN A 80 -1.05 6.04 -8.97
N LEU A 81 -0.35 5.04 -8.43
CA LEU A 81 0.87 5.24 -7.68
C LEU A 81 2.08 4.86 -8.53
N LYS A 82 3.12 5.68 -8.44
CA LYS A 82 4.44 5.34 -8.98
C LYS A 82 5.02 4.17 -8.19
N ARG A 83 5.95 3.45 -8.81
CA ARG A 83 6.62 2.30 -8.18
C ARG A 83 7.17 2.62 -6.78
N LYS A 84 7.83 3.77 -6.61
CA LYS A 84 8.38 4.18 -5.31
C LYS A 84 7.28 4.34 -4.23
N GLU A 85 6.16 4.96 -4.61
CA GLU A 85 5.01 5.23 -3.73
C GLU A 85 4.31 3.92 -3.34
N ILE A 86 4.31 2.93 -4.24
CA ILE A 86 3.80 1.58 -3.95
C ILE A 86 4.69 0.86 -2.93
N VAL A 87 6.01 0.94 -3.08
CA VAL A 87 6.94 0.32 -2.14
C VAL A 87 6.82 0.95 -0.76
N GLU A 88 6.74 2.28 -0.72
CA GLU A 88 6.48 3.03 0.52
C GLU A 88 5.14 2.65 1.15
N LEU A 89 4.06 2.55 0.35
CA LEU A 89 2.77 2.06 0.82
C LEU A 89 2.90 0.67 1.45
N ILE A 90 3.54 -0.28 0.77
CA ILE A 90 3.76 -1.63 1.29
C ILE A 90 4.52 -1.59 2.62
N HIS A 91 5.51 -0.72 2.76
CA HIS A 91 6.21 -0.52 4.03
C HIS A 91 5.27 -0.05 5.13
N MET A 92 4.48 0.98 4.87
CA MET A 92 3.51 1.49 5.84
C MET A 92 2.48 0.42 6.22
N LEU A 93 1.99 -0.38 5.27
CA LEU A 93 1.09 -1.50 5.56
C LEU A 93 1.74 -2.57 6.45
N THR A 94 3.02 -2.85 6.21
CA THR A 94 3.81 -3.78 7.03
C THR A 94 3.87 -3.30 8.48
N LEU A 95 4.26 -2.04 8.67
CA LEU A 95 4.33 -1.38 9.97
C LEU A 95 2.99 -1.39 10.73
N ILE A 96 1.91 -1.06 10.06
CA ILE A 96 0.57 -1.02 10.64
C ILE A 96 0.15 -2.44 11.06
N ASN A 97 0.36 -3.42 10.19
CA ASN A 97 0.00 -4.80 10.44
C ASN A 97 0.81 -5.41 11.60
N GLU A 98 2.10 -5.10 11.71
CA GLU A 98 2.96 -5.56 12.82
C GLU A 98 2.52 -5.00 14.18
N ARG A 99 2.04 -3.75 14.19
CA ARG A 99 1.42 -3.14 15.37
C ARG A 99 0.01 -3.64 15.66
N GLN A 100 -0.50 -4.60 14.86
CA GLN A 100 -1.86 -5.11 14.92
C GLN A 100 -2.93 -4.02 14.75
N SER A 101 -2.57 -2.93 14.07
CA SER A 101 -3.46 -1.81 13.78
C SER A 101 -4.28 -2.09 12.53
N ASP A 102 -5.38 -1.35 12.37
CA ASP A 102 -6.28 -1.50 11.23
C ASP A 102 -5.68 -0.96 9.92
N VAL A 103 -5.23 -1.89 9.09
CA VAL A 103 -4.77 -1.64 7.72
C VAL A 103 -5.86 -1.02 6.83
N SER A 104 -7.12 -1.36 7.06
CA SER A 104 -8.22 -0.95 6.17
C SER A 104 -8.47 0.56 6.24
N SER A 105 -8.36 1.16 7.44
CA SER A 105 -8.46 2.60 7.63
C SER A 105 -7.39 3.38 6.86
N TYR A 106 -6.14 2.92 6.88
CA TYR A 106 -5.05 3.57 6.16
C TYR A 106 -5.22 3.49 4.64
N LEU A 107 -5.60 2.32 4.13
CA LEU A 107 -5.90 2.14 2.71
C LEU A 107 -7.08 2.99 2.26
N THR A 108 -8.12 3.10 3.09
CA THR A 108 -9.28 3.96 2.83
C THR A 108 -8.85 5.41 2.65
N TYR A 109 -7.95 5.91 3.50
CA TYR A 109 -7.41 7.27 3.37
C TYR A 109 -6.68 7.49 2.04
N ILE A 110 -5.75 6.59 1.69
CA ILE A 110 -4.98 6.68 0.44
C ILE A 110 -5.90 6.64 -0.79
N LEU A 111 -6.84 5.70 -0.82
CA LEU A 111 -7.77 5.54 -1.94
C LEU A 111 -8.74 6.71 -2.05
N SER A 112 -9.17 7.30 -0.93
CA SER A 112 -9.99 8.52 -0.95
C SER A 112 -9.26 9.65 -1.67
N GLY A 113 -7.97 9.83 -1.41
CA GLY A 113 -7.13 10.81 -2.11
C GLY A 113 -7.02 10.53 -3.62
N ILE A 114 -6.77 9.28 -4.00
CA ILE A 114 -6.69 8.87 -5.42
C ILE A 114 -8.01 9.14 -6.14
N LEU A 115 -9.13 8.73 -5.55
CA LEU A 115 -10.45 8.83 -6.15
C LEU A 115 -10.93 10.29 -6.24
N ALA A 116 -10.73 11.09 -5.18
CA ALA A 116 -11.05 12.51 -5.20
C ALA A 116 -10.21 13.27 -6.25
N TYR A 117 -8.96 12.86 -6.47
CA TYR A 117 -8.13 13.42 -7.54
C TYR A 117 -8.65 13.05 -8.94
N LYS A 118 -9.06 11.79 -9.15
CA LYS A 118 -9.68 11.34 -10.41
C LYS A 118 -10.98 12.11 -10.71
N GLU A 119 -11.82 12.29 -9.71
CA GLU A 119 -13.09 13.03 -9.81
C GLU A 119 -12.85 14.49 -10.25
N LYS A 120 -11.91 15.19 -9.58
CA LYS A 120 -11.55 16.57 -9.94
C LYS A 120 -10.99 16.71 -11.36
N LYS A 121 -10.35 15.68 -11.89
CA LYS A 121 -9.82 15.66 -13.25
C LYS A 121 -10.84 15.24 -14.31
N GLY A 122 -12.07 14.90 -13.92
CA GLY A 122 -13.14 14.55 -14.86
C GLY A 122 -12.93 13.21 -15.59
N PHE A 123 -12.17 12.28 -15.00
CA PHE A 123 -12.04 10.93 -15.57
C PHE A 123 -13.36 10.16 -15.40
N LYS A 124 -14.08 9.99 -16.52
CA LYS A 124 -15.16 9.01 -16.69
C LYS A 124 -14.61 7.63 -16.99
#